data_AF-A0A4R6D6L7-F1
#
_entry.id   AF-A0A4R6D6L7-F1
#
_cell.length_a   1.000
_cell.length_b   1.000
_cell.length_c   1.000
_cell.angle_alpha   90.00
_cell.angle_beta   90.00
_cell.angle_gamma   90.00
#
_symmetry.space_group_name_H-M   'P 1'
#
loop_
_entity.id
_entity.type
_entity.pdbx_description
1 polymer ?
#
loop_
_entity_poly.entity_id
_entity_poly.type
_entity_poly.pdbx_seq_one_letter_code
_entity_poly.pdbx_strand_id
1 'polypeptide(L)'
;MTTETFIDVVKEVVRNASVNSVETLLHHVPGRSPDKHLVALSTWHTALSDSDKHMVTQVIEQAVDDALFGFLCVLDGVRVVESNSGDFELRYRRKGESVLLSPNEEVGYLHDLYNAK
;
A
#
# COMPACT_ATOMS: atom_id res chain seq x y z
N MET A 1 -9.92 0.56 17.77
CA MET A 1 -8.90 0.75 16.74
C MET A 1 -8.30 2.12 16.99
N THR A 2 -6.99 2.22 17.22
CA THR A 2 -6.27 3.50 17.20
C THR A 2 -5.71 3.75 15.80
N THR A 3 -5.20 4.95 15.56
CA THR A 3 -4.60 5.34 14.28
C THR A 3 -3.34 4.52 13.97
N GLU A 4 -2.48 4.31 14.96
CA GLU A 4 -1.28 3.47 14.84
C GLU A 4 -1.64 2.03 14.54
N THR A 5 -2.59 1.45 15.28
CA THR A 5 -3.06 0.08 15.01
C THR A 5 -3.65 -0.04 13.61
N PHE A 6 -4.35 1.01 13.14
CA PHE A 6 -4.87 1.03 11.79
C PHE A 6 -3.75 1.03 10.74
N ILE A 7 -2.70 1.85 10.91
CA ILE A 7 -1.54 1.87 10.02
C ILE A 7 -0.79 0.53 10.03
N ASP A 8 -0.59 -0.09 11.19
CA ASP A 8 0.05 -1.40 11.28
C ASP A 8 -0.73 -2.47 10.50
N VAL A 9 -2.05 -2.47 10.65
CA VAL A 9 -2.94 -3.36 9.88
C VAL A 9 -2.84 -3.06 8.39
N VAL A 10 -2.79 -1.79 7.97
CA VAL A 10 -2.61 -1.42 6.54
C VAL A 10 -1.28 -1.92 5.99
N LYS A 11 -0.18 -1.81 6.74
CA LYS A 11 1.13 -2.38 6.35
C LYS A 11 1.03 -3.90 6.14
N GLU A 12 0.32 -4.61 7.00
CA GLU A 12 0.14 -6.05 6.86
C GLU A 12 -0.78 -6.41 5.68
N VAL A 13 -2.01 -5.91 5.68
CA VAL A 13 -3.07 -6.39 4.79
C VAL A 13 -3.06 -5.73 3.41
N VAL A 14 -2.37 -4.60 3.26
CA VAL A 14 -2.25 -3.90 1.97
C VAL A 14 -0.82 -3.94 1.47
N ARG A 15 0.16 -3.37 2.20
CA ARG A 15 1.56 -3.29 1.71
C ARG A 15 2.13 -4.69 1.47
N ASN A 16 2.23 -5.51 2.52
CA ASN A 16 2.85 -6.83 2.43
C ASN A 16 2.06 -7.77 1.52
N ALA A 17 0.73 -7.74 1.60
CA ALA A 17 -0.13 -8.52 0.70
C ALA A 17 0.05 -8.14 -0.78
N SER A 18 0.20 -6.86 -1.11
CA SER A 18 0.41 -6.40 -2.49
C SER A 18 1.76 -6.84 -3.03
N VAL A 19 2.83 -6.64 -2.24
CA VAL A 19 4.19 -7.10 -2.60
C VAL A 19 4.19 -8.61 -2.86
N ASN A 20 3.68 -9.40 -1.90
CA ASN A 20 3.60 -10.86 -2.03
C ASN A 20 2.79 -11.31 -3.23
N SER A 21 1.71 -10.60 -3.56
CA SER A 21 0.85 -10.92 -4.71
C SER A 21 1.60 -10.73 -6.03
N VAL A 22 2.36 -9.65 -6.16
CA VAL A 22 3.18 -9.40 -7.36
C VAL A 22 4.31 -10.41 -7.46
N GLU A 23 5.02 -10.70 -6.36
CA GLU A 23 6.08 -11.71 -6.35
C GLU A 23 5.55 -13.10 -6.74
N THR A 24 4.43 -13.51 -6.14
CA THR A 24 3.78 -14.78 -6.48
C THR A 24 3.43 -14.85 -7.96
N LEU A 25 2.88 -13.76 -8.52
CA LEU A 25 2.55 -13.65 -9.94
C LEU A 25 3.78 -13.77 -10.83
N LEU A 26 4.89 -13.13 -10.45
CA LEU A 26 6.15 -13.18 -11.19
C LEU A 26 6.81 -14.57 -11.12
N HIS A 27 6.61 -15.32 -10.03
CA HIS A 27 7.06 -16.71 -9.92
C HIS A 27 6.19 -17.69 -10.69
N HIS A 28 4.87 -17.48 -10.69
CA HIS A 28 3.93 -18.36 -11.36
C HIS A 28 2.63 -17.63 -11.69
N VAL A 29 2.26 -17.62 -12.98
CA VAL A 29 0.99 -17.05 -13.43
C VAL A 29 -0.11 -18.12 -13.35
N PRO A 30 -1.12 -17.97 -12.47
CA PRO A 30 -2.16 -18.97 -12.30
C PRO A 30 -3.17 -18.98 -13.46
N GLY A 31 -3.84 -20.12 -13.65
CA GLY A 31 -4.99 -20.27 -14.55
C GLY A 31 -4.74 -21.12 -15.80
N ARG A 32 -5.84 -21.51 -16.48
CA ARG A 32 -5.79 -22.39 -17.65
C ARG A 32 -5.40 -21.69 -18.95
N SER A 33 -5.64 -20.39 -19.06
CA SER A 33 -5.24 -19.56 -20.21
C SER A 33 -4.85 -18.18 -19.68
N PRO A 34 -3.66 -18.07 -19.08
CA PRO A 34 -3.20 -16.83 -18.45
C PRO A 34 -2.95 -15.73 -19.49
N ASP A 35 -3.05 -14.48 -19.03
CA ASP A 35 -2.75 -13.31 -19.86
C ASP A 35 -1.31 -13.37 -20.39
N LYS A 36 -1.14 -13.16 -21.70
CA LYS A 36 0.16 -13.29 -22.38
C LYS A 36 1.21 -12.30 -21.87
N HIS A 37 0.79 -11.10 -21.48
CA HIS A 37 1.70 -10.11 -20.92
C HIS A 37 2.22 -10.57 -19.56
N LEU A 38 1.36 -11.12 -18.70
CA LEU A 38 1.77 -11.64 -17.40
C LEU A 38 2.71 -12.84 -17.53
N VAL A 39 2.44 -13.73 -18.49
CA VAL A 39 3.35 -14.86 -18.80
C VAL A 39 4.73 -14.36 -19.23
N ALA A 40 4.78 -13.32 -20.07
CA ALA A 40 6.04 -12.73 -20.51
C ALA A 40 6.83 -12.11 -19.34
N LEU A 41 6.15 -11.38 -18.45
CA LEU A 41 6.77 -10.81 -17.24
C LEU A 41 7.32 -11.90 -16.31
N SER A 42 6.53 -12.94 -16.02
CA SER A 42 6.97 -14.06 -15.19
C SER A 42 8.14 -14.82 -15.81
N THR A 43 8.11 -15.05 -17.13
CA THR A 43 9.20 -15.73 -17.85
C THR A 43 10.49 -14.93 -17.79
N TRP A 44 10.41 -13.61 -18.05
CA TRP A 44 11.55 -12.71 -17.95
C TRP A 44 12.11 -12.68 -16.52
N HIS A 45 11.26 -12.48 -15.52
CA HIS A 45 11.66 -12.42 -14.12
C HIS A 45 12.33 -13.72 -13.66
N THR A 46 11.78 -14.88 -14.06
CA THR A 46 12.33 -16.19 -13.68
C THR A 46 13.74 -16.40 -14.25
N ALA A 47 14.03 -15.83 -15.42
CA ALA A 47 15.33 -15.92 -16.08
C ALA A 47 16.41 -14.98 -15.49
N LEU A 48 16.03 -14.05 -14.60
CA LEU A 48 16.97 -13.15 -13.93
C LEU A 48 17.85 -13.89 -12.92
N SER A 49 19.02 -13.29 -12.63
CA SER A 49 19.85 -13.71 -11.50
C SER A 49 19.16 -13.44 -10.17
N ASP A 50 19.56 -14.11 -9.09
CA ASP A 50 18.97 -13.86 -7.77
C ASP A 50 19.21 -12.43 -7.28
N SER A 51 20.35 -11.84 -7.65
CA SER A 51 20.65 -10.42 -7.38
C SER A 51 19.65 -9.50 -8.09
N ASP A 52 19.37 -9.76 -9.37
CA ASP A 52 18.42 -8.94 -10.14
C ASP A 52 16.98 -9.14 -9.67
N LYS A 53 16.60 -10.38 -9.31
CA LYS A 53 15.29 -10.66 -8.68
C LYS A 53 15.14 -9.87 -7.38
N HIS A 54 16.18 -9.82 -6.55
CA HIS A 54 16.17 -9.03 -5.32
C HIS A 54 16.00 -7.53 -5.62
N MET A 55 16.64 -7.01 -6.67
CA MET A 55 16.43 -5.62 -7.09
C MET A 55 14.99 -5.37 -7.57
N VAL A 56 14.38 -6.32 -8.29
CA VAL A 56 12.97 -6.24 -8.69
C VAL A 56 12.05 -6.22 -7.47
N THR A 57 12.29 -7.07 -6.46
CA THR A 57 11.56 -7.04 -5.18
C THR A 57 11.65 -5.66 -4.53
N GLN A 58 12.85 -5.07 -4.42
CA GLN A 58 13.01 -3.73 -3.83
C GLN A 58 12.25 -2.66 -4.61
N VAL A 59 12.22 -2.73 -5.95
CA VAL A 59 11.43 -1.81 -6.78
C VAL A 59 9.92 -1.98 -6.53
N ILE A 60 9.45 -3.21 -6.39
CA ILE A 60 8.04 -3.50 -6.07
C ILE A 60 7.69 -2.94 -4.69
N GLU A 61 8.50 -3.21 -3.68
CA GLU A 61 8.33 -2.68 -2.33
C GLU A 61 8.26 -1.16 -2.34
N GLN A 62 9.23 -0.50 -2.98
CA GLN A 62 9.28 0.96 -3.10
C GLN A 62 8.03 1.52 -3.81
N ALA A 63 7.61 0.91 -4.92
CA ALA A 63 6.44 1.36 -5.66
C ALA A 63 5.14 1.24 -4.83
N VAL A 64 4.99 0.16 -4.06
CA VAL A 64 3.85 -0.03 -3.15
C VAL A 64 3.90 0.98 -2.01
N ASP A 65 5.07 1.19 -1.42
CA ASP A 65 5.28 2.16 -0.34
C ASP A 65 4.97 3.60 -0.80
N ASP A 66 5.47 4.01 -1.97
CA ASP A 66 5.23 5.34 -2.53
C ASP A 66 3.74 5.58 -2.82
N ALA A 67 3.05 4.56 -3.35
CA ALA A 67 1.63 4.63 -3.63
C ALA A 67 0.81 4.75 -2.34
N LEU A 68 1.12 3.94 -1.32
CA LEU A 68 0.45 3.99 -0.02
C LEU A 68 0.71 5.30 0.71
N PHE A 69 1.97 5.71 0.83
CA PHE A 69 2.33 6.99 1.42
C PHE A 69 1.60 8.14 0.73
N GLY A 70 1.63 8.14 -0.61
CA GLY A 70 0.97 9.18 -1.40
C GLY A 70 -0.54 9.23 -1.22
N PHE A 71 -1.19 8.06 -1.08
CA PHE A 71 -2.62 7.98 -0.80
C PHE A 71 -2.94 8.42 0.63
N LEU A 72 -2.12 8.07 1.62
CA LEU A 72 -2.28 8.54 2.99
C LEU A 72 -2.12 10.06 3.08
N CYS A 73 -1.17 10.66 2.34
CA CYS A 73 -1.06 12.11 2.22
C CYS A 73 -2.34 12.80 1.68
N VAL A 74 -3.08 12.11 0.79
CA VAL A 74 -4.37 12.60 0.30
C VAL A 74 -5.40 12.59 1.42
N LEU A 75 -5.52 11.48 2.14
CA LEU A 75 -6.43 11.37 3.28
C LEU A 75 -6.08 12.38 4.39
N ASP A 76 -4.80 12.69 4.51
CA ASP A 76 -4.30 13.64 5.48
C ASP A 76 -4.48 15.11 5.07
N GLY A 77 -4.98 15.38 3.86
CA GLY A 77 -5.18 16.73 3.34
C GLY A 77 -3.88 17.46 2.96
N VAL A 78 -2.71 16.84 3.14
CA VAL A 78 -1.40 17.44 2.78
C VAL A 78 -1.06 17.28 1.29
N ARG A 79 -1.78 16.42 0.57
CA ARG A 79 -1.74 16.31 -0.89
C ARG A 79 -3.11 16.67 -1.47
N VAL A 80 -3.17 17.84 -2.11
CA VAL A 80 -4.40 18.41 -2.69
C VAL A 80 -4.94 17.56 -3.83
N VAL A 81 -6.21 17.17 -3.75
CA VAL A 81 -6.93 16.42 -4.81
C VAL A 81 -8.04 17.26 -5.45
N GLU A 82 -8.52 18.30 -4.78
CA GLU A 82 -9.53 19.22 -5.31
C GLU A 82 -9.13 20.68 -5.10
N SER A 83 -9.58 21.55 -6.01
CA SER A 83 -9.28 22.99 -5.95
C SER A 83 -10.08 23.74 -4.87
N ASN A 84 -11.13 23.11 -4.31
CA ASN A 84 -12.07 23.73 -3.38
C ASN A 84 -11.99 23.07 -1.99
N SER A 85 -10.89 23.28 -1.27
CA SER A 85 -10.73 23.19 0.20
C SER A 85 -11.72 22.30 0.99
N GLY A 86 -11.82 21.01 0.65
CA GLY A 86 -12.52 20.00 1.45
C GLY A 86 -11.52 19.16 2.24
N ASP A 87 -11.96 18.64 3.38
CA ASP A 87 -11.19 17.73 4.23
C ASP A 87 -11.76 16.31 4.14
N PHE A 88 -10.88 15.30 4.14
CA PHE A 88 -11.28 13.89 4.20
C PHE A 88 -11.32 13.40 5.65
N GLU A 89 -12.43 12.75 6.03
CA GLU A 89 -12.55 12.08 7.33
C GLU A 89 -12.62 10.55 7.21
N LEU A 90 -11.61 9.87 7.73
CA LEU A 90 -11.59 8.46 8.09
C LEU A 90 -12.06 8.22 9.54
N ARG A 91 -13.13 7.44 9.71
CA ARG A 91 -13.66 7.01 11.03
C ARG A 91 -13.81 5.50 11.12
N TYR A 92 -13.33 4.91 12.21
CA TYR A 92 -13.62 3.51 12.55
C TYR A 92 -14.91 3.43 13.36
N ARG A 93 -15.87 2.63 12.90
CA ARG A 93 -17.16 2.44 13.58
C ARG A 93 -17.36 1.00 14.03
N ARG A 94 -17.79 0.80 15.28
CA ARG A 94 -18.11 -0.53 15.83
C ARG A 94 -19.20 -0.44 16.88
N LYS A 95 -20.30 -1.18 16.72
CA LYS A 95 -21.39 -1.30 17.71
C LYS A 95 -21.89 0.04 18.30
N GLY A 96 -22.03 1.05 17.45
CA GLY A 96 -22.48 2.39 17.86
C GLY A 96 -21.37 3.34 18.32
N GLU A 97 -20.15 2.85 18.51
CA GLU A 97 -18.96 3.69 18.74
C GLU A 97 -18.35 4.15 17.41
N SER A 98 -17.76 5.34 17.42
CA SER A 98 -17.11 5.96 16.26
C SER A 98 -15.84 6.67 16.70
N VAL A 99 -14.70 6.15 16.30
CA VAL A 99 -13.38 6.72 16.58
C VAL A 99 -12.89 7.43 15.31
N LEU A 100 -12.47 8.68 15.45
CA LEU A 100 -11.80 9.39 14.37
C LEU A 100 -10.39 8.82 14.23
N LEU A 101 -10.07 8.33 13.03
CA LEU A 101 -8.72 7.90 12.65
C LEU A 101 -8.05 8.93 11.71
N SER A 102 -8.82 9.91 11.24
CA SER A 102 -8.32 11.01 10.40
C SER A 102 -7.34 11.84 11.20
N PRO A 103 -6.38 12.48 10.54
CA PRO A 103 -5.35 13.21 11.25
C PRO A 103 -5.82 14.57 11.72
N ASN A 104 -5.34 14.91 12.89
CA ASN A 104 -5.21 16.27 13.39
C ASN A 104 -3.93 16.31 14.24
N GLU A 105 -3.55 17.48 14.74
CA GLU A 105 -2.34 17.63 15.56
C GLU A 105 -2.32 16.72 16.81
N GLU A 106 -3.47 16.26 17.30
CA GLU A 106 -3.57 15.38 18.47
C GLU A 106 -3.41 13.89 18.13
N VAL A 107 -3.89 13.48 16.95
CA VAL A 107 -3.94 12.07 16.51
C VAL A 107 -2.70 11.69 15.68
N GLY A 108 -2.03 12.67 15.09
CA GLY A 108 -0.89 12.47 14.18
C GLY A 108 -1.32 12.14 12.75
N TYR A 109 -0.46 12.46 11.78
CA TYR A 109 -0.72 12.21 10.37
C TYR A 109 -0.52 10.74 9.99
N LEU A 110 -1.42 10.19 9.17
CA LEU A 110 -1.35 8.80 8.73
C LEU A 110 -0.06 8.51 7.94
N HIS A 111 0.34 9.44 7.07
CA HIS A 111 1.56 9.32 6.25
C HIS A 111 2.84 9.36 7.09
N ASP A 112 2.85 10.12 8.19
CA ASP A 112 3.98 10.16 9.12
C ASP A 112 4.08 8.84 9.89
N LEU A 113 2.95 8.34 10.41
CA LEU A 113 2.89 7.04 11.09
C LEU A 113 3.24 5.88 10.16
N TYR A 114 2.94 6.00 8.86
CA TYR A 114 3.35 5.01 7.87
C TYR A 114 4.88 4.89 7.77
N ASN A 115 5.58 6.02 7.76
CA ASN A 115 7.04 6.08 7.67
C ASN A 115 7.76 5.92 9.02
N ALA A 116 7.02 6.00 10.13
CA ALA A 116 7.56 5.72 11.45
C ALA A 116 8.04 4.26 11.52
N LYS A 117 9.29 4.10 11.99
CA LYS A 117 9.98 2.81 12.11
C LYS A 117 9.48 2.01 13.31
#